data_AF-A0A356FBN8-F1
#
_entry.id   AF-A0A356FBN8-F1
#
_cell.length_a   1.000
_cell.length_b   1.000
_cell.length_c   1.000
_cell.angle_alpha   90.00
_cell.angle_beta   90.00
_cell.angle_gamma   90.00
#
_symmetry.space_group_name_H-M   'P 1'
#
loop_
_entity.id
_entity.type
_entity.pdbx_description
1 polymer ?
#
loop_
_entity_poly.entity_id
_entity_poly.type
_entity_poly.pdbx_seq_one_letter_code
_entity_poly.pdbx_strand_id
1 'polypeptide(L)'
;MTLKTVENATCTFCGCVCDHIDLQAEGDRIVKTKRACGLGEAWFKNHTAEHCYPDALIDGKPATVDEAVEAAAEYLYQANMPLVYGLSNITCEAQRNAVALAEWVGGVVDSHTSL
;
A
#
# COMPACT_ATOMS: atom_id res chain seq x y z
N MET A 1 -3.78 -25.07 13.29
CA MET A 1 -2.99 -23.82 13.25
C MET A 1 -3.34 -23.01 14.50
N THR A 2 -2.38 -22.29 15.08
CA THR A 2 -2.62 -21.56 16.34
C THR A 2 -3.25 -20.20 16.04
N LEU A 3 -4.38 -19.91 16.69
CA LEU A 3 -5.05 -18.62 16.58
C LEU A 3 -4.24 -17.55 17.35
N LYS A 4 -3.84 -16.48 16.68
CA LYS A 4 -3.16 -15.33 17.28
C LYS A 4 -4.14 -14.15 17.37
N THR A 5 -4.18 -13.51 18.54
CA THR A 5 -4.93 -12.27 18.73
C THR A 5 -3.96 -11.08 18.66
N VAL A 6 -4.32 -10.05 17.90
CA VAL A 6 -3.68 -8.73 17.89
C VAL A 6 -4.71 -7.74 18.42
N GLU A 7 -4.41 -7.12 19.55
CA GLU A 7 -5.27 -6.12 20.19
C GLU A 7 -4.86 -4.71 19.75
N ASN A 8 -5.80 -3.77 19.76
CA ASN A 8 -5.58 -2.35 19.44
C ASN A 8 -4.89 -2.13 18.08
N ALA A 9 -5.31 -2.90 17.07
CA ALA A 9 -4.88 -2.69 15.70
C ALA A 9 -5.52 -1.41 15.14
N THR A 10 -4.73 -0.66 14.38
CA THR A 10 -5.19 0.54 13.67
C THR A 10 -5.80 0.18 12.32
N CYS A 11 -7.05 0.60 12.11
CA CYS A 11 -7.72 0.50 10.82
C CYS A 11 -7.29 1.63 9.89
N THR A 12 -6.68 1.30 8.75
CA THR A 12 -6.18 2.26 7.76
C THR A 12 -7.09 2.39 6.54
N PHE A 13 -8.38 2.08 6.68
CA PHE A 13 -9.32 2.14 5.57
C PHE A 13 -9.75 3.58 5.24
N CYS A 14 -10.26 4.32 6.23
CA CYS A 14 -10.74 5.69 6.06
C CYS A 14 -10.01 6.65 7.03
N GLY A 15 -10.30 7.95 6.90
CA GLY A 15 -9.71 9.00 7.73
C GLY A 15 -10.07 8.99 9.22
N CYS A 16 -10.89 8.03 9.70
CA CYS A 16 -11.17 7.89 11.14
C CYS A 16 -10.01 7.27 11.91
N VAL A 17 -9.20 6.43 11.27
CA VAL A 17 -7.99 5.82 11.85
C VAL A 17 -8.24 5.14 13.22
N CYS A 18 -9.35 4.39 13.33
CA CYS A 18 -9.73 3.72 14.58
C CYS A 18 -8.63 2.75 15.05
N ASP A 19 -8.18 2.86 16.29
CA ASP A 19 -7.00 2.19 16.86
C ASP A 19 -7.33 1.11 17.91
N HIS A 20 -8.60 0.70 17.99
CA HIS A 20 -9.11 -0.21 19.03
C HIS A 20 -9.60 -1.54 18.45
N ILE A 21 -9.15 -1.92 17.25
CA ILE A 21 -9.65 -3.12 16.57
C ILE A 21 -8.93 -4.36 17.10
N ASP A 22 -9.67 -5.43 17.45
CA ASP A 22 -9.03 -6.73 17.71
C ASP A 22 -9.11 -7.60 16.46
N LEU A 23 -7.96 -8.15 16.08
CA LEU A 23 -7.82 -9.06 14.96
C LEU A 23 -7.49 -10.46 15.48
N GLN A 24 -8.16 -11.47 14.94
CA GLN A 24 -7.76 -12.86 15.13
C GLN A 24 -7.22 -13.39 13.82
N ALA A 25 -5.99 -13.89 13.83
CA ALA A 25 -5.29 -14.40 12.68
C ALA A 25 -4.96 -15.89 12.83
N GLU A 26 -5.08 -16.64 11.75
CA GLU A 26 -4.62 -18.02 11.62
C GLU A 26 -3.53 -18.03 10.56
N GLY A 27 -2.27 -18.20 10.98
CA GLY A 27 -1.13 -18.03 10.08
C GLY A 27 -1.01 -16.58 9.59
N ASP A 28 -1.07 -16.40 8.28
CA ASP A 28 -1.02 -15.12 7.55
C ASP A 28 -2.41 -14.51 7.28
N ARG A 29 -3.49 -15.23 7.61
CA ARG A 29 -4.86 -14.80 7.30
C ARG A 29 -5.59 -14.26 8.51
N ILE A 30 -6.17 -13.06 8.37
CA ILE A 30 -7.09 -12.51 9.37
C ILE A 30 -8.47 -13.16 9.19
N VAL A 31 -8.92 -13.93 10.19
CA VAL A 31 -10.17 -14.70 10.14
C VAL A 31 -11.33 -13.99 10.85
N LYS A 32 -11.03 -13.13 11.83
CA LYS A 32 -12.06 -12.39 12.58
C LYS A 32 -11.59 -11.00 12.98
N THR A 33 -12.51 -10.06 12.94
CA THR A 33 -12.35 -8.70 13.46
C THR A 33 -13.37 -8.48 14.58
N LYS A 34 -13.02 -7.68 15.58
CA LYS A 34 -13.96 -7.14 16.58
C LYS A 34 -13.84 -5.62 16.61
N ARG A 35 -14.97 -4.94 16.80
CA ARG A 35 -15.06 -3.47 16.89
C ARG A 35 -14.75 -2.72 15.58
N ALA A 36 -14.53 -3.42 14.48
CA ALA A 36 -14.46 -2.82 13.14
C ALA A 36 -15.86 -2.53 12.60
N CYS A 37 -16.03 -1.42 11.88
CA CYS A 37 -17.23 -1.20 11.05
C CYS A 37 -17.19 -2.10 9.80
N GLY A 38 -18.27 -2.11 9.00
CA GLY A 38 -18.33 -2.95 7.79
C GLY A 38 -17.20 -2.71 6.79
N LEU A 39 -16.73 -1.46 6.66
CA LEU A 39 -15.59 -1.11 5.80
C LEU A 39 -14.26 -1.66 6.35
N GLY A 40 -14.04 -1.50 7.65
CA GLY A 40 -12.84 -2.04 8.32
C GLY A 40 -12.81 -3.56 8.32
N GLU A 41 -13.95 -4.22 8.50
CA GLU A 41 -14.04 -5.68 8.39
C GLU A 41 -13.68 -6.17 6.99
N ALA A 42 -14.22 -5.53 5.95
CA ALA A 42 -13.87 -5.84 4.56
C ALA A 42 -12.39 -5.60 4.28
N TRP A 43 -11.83 -4.48 4.75
CA TRP A 43 -10.41 -4.13 4.62
C TRP A 43 -9.50 -5.23 5.18
N PHE A 44 -9.74 -5.66 6.41
CA PHE A 44 -8.90 -6.67 7.07
C PHE A 44 -9.09 -8.08 6.52
N LYS A 45 -10.32 -8.48 6.17
CA LYS A 45 -10.62 -9.87 5.78
C LYS A 45 -10.37 -10.18 4.31
N ASN A 46 -10.49 -9.19 3.44
CA ASN A 46 -10.37 -9.39 1.98
C ASN A 46 -8.98 -9.06 1.44
N HIS A 47 -8.04 -8.61 2.28
CA HIS A 47 -6.65 -8.51 1.88
C HIS A 47 -6.06 -9.92 1.73
N THR A 48 -5.59 -10.26 0.54
CA THR A 48 -4.97 -11.56 0.26
C THR A 48 -3.46 -11.40 0.25
N ALA A 49 -2.77 -12.13 1.13
CA ALA A 49 -1.30 -12.27 1.08
C ALA A 49 -0.85 -13.28 0.00
N GLU A 50 -1.79 -13.90 -0.72
CA GLU A 50 -1.51 -14.85 -1.77
C GLU A 50 -0.76 -14.16 -2.92
N HIS A 51 0.42 -14.71 -3.24
CA HIS A 51 1.28 -14.25 -4.32
C HIS A 51 0.73 -14.75 -5.66
N CYS A 52 -0.36 -14.13 -6.12
CA CYS A 52 -1.08 -14.54 -7.33
C CYS A 52 -0.52 -13.91 -8.62
N TYR A 53 0.39 -12.94 -8.51
CA TYR A 53 0.92 -12.16 -9.62
C TYR A 53 2.44 -12.02 -9.51
N PRO A 54 3.17 -11.87 -10.63
CA PRO A 54 4.58 -11.48 -10.60
C PRO A 54 4.76 -10.16 -9.84
N ASP A 55 5.89 -10.00 -9.16
CA ASP A 55 6.21 -8.78 -8.40
C ASP A 55 6.23 -7.53 -9.29
N ALA A 56 6.61 -7.70 -10.56
CA ALA A 56 6.60 -6.65 -11.55
C ALA A 56 6.40 -7.19 -12.97
N LEU A 57 5.98 -6.29 -13.86
CA LEU A 57 5.91 -6.52 -15.30
C LEU A 57 6.63 -5.39 -16.04
N ILE A 58 7.47 -5.73 -17.02
CA ILE A 58 8.07 -4.80 -17.98
C ILE A 58 7.59 -5.23 -19.37
N ASP A 59 6.93 -4.34 -20.11
CA ASP A 59 6.33 -4.64 -21.41
C ASP A 59 5.44 -5.90 -21.41
N GLY A 60 4.69 -6.10 -20.31
CA GLY A 60 3.81 -7.24 -20.12
C GLY A 60 4.50 -8.57 -19.79
N LYS A 61 5.82 -8.57 -19.55
CA LYS A 61 6.59 -9.77 -19.17
C LYS A 61 6.99 -9.71 -17.70
N PRO A 62 6.97 -10.84 -16.98
CA PRO A 62 7.50 -10.93 -15.61
C PRO A 62 8.92 -10.39 -15.51
N ALA A 63 9.16 -9.56 -14.49
CA ALA A 63 10.45 -9.00 -14.15
C ALA A 63 10.68 -9.07 -12.64
N THR A 64 11.94 -8.97 -12.22
CA THR A 64 12.30 -8.80 -10.82
C THR A 64 12.00 -7.38 -10.34
N VAL A 65 11.91 -7.20 -9.02
CA VAL A 65 11.74 -5.87 -8.42
C VAL A 65 12.89 -4.94 -8.80
N ASP A 66 14.13 -5.43 -8.81
CA ASP A 66 15.31 -4.62 -9.14
C ASP A 66 15.26 -4.14 -10.61
N GLU A 67 14.90 -5.02 -11.55
CA GLU A 67 14.71 -4.64 -12.96
C GLU A 67 13.60 -3.60 -13.13
N ALA A 68 12.51 -3.73 -12.39
CA ALA A 68 11.39 -2.79 -12.44
C ALA A 68 11.74 -1.42 -11.85
N VAL A 69 12.53 -1.39 -10.77
CA VAL A 69 13.04 -0.16 -10.16
C VAL A 69 13.97 0.57 -11.14
N GLU A 70 14.89 -0.14 -11.78
CA GLU A 70 15.80 0.45 -12.77
C GLU A 70 15.03 1.03 -13.97
N ALA A 71 14.05 0.28 -14.50
CA ALA A 71 13.22 0.75 -15.60
C ALA A 71 12.39 2.00 -15.21
N ALA A 72 11.79 2.00 -14.01
CA ALA A 72 11.05 3.15 -13.51
C ALA A 72 11.95 4.38 -13.32
N ALA A 73 13.18 4.20 -12.84
CA ALA A 73 14.15 5.29 -12.70
C ALA A 73 14.49 5.91 -14.06
N GLU A 74 14.73 5.11 -15.10
CA GLU A 74 14.98 5.62 -16.45
C GLU A 74 13.76 6.39 -17.00
N TYR A 75 12.55 5.87 -16.84
CA TYR A 75 11.34 6.57 -17.27
C TYR A 75 11.16 7.92 -16.56
N LEU A 76 11.39 7.98 -15.26
CA LEU A 76 11.31 9.22 -14.49
C LEU A 76 12.40 10.21 -14.88
N TYR A 77 13.62 9.74 -15.17
CA TYR A 77 14.74 10.58 -15.59
C TYR A 77 14.50 11.21 -16.97
N GLN A 78 13.94 10.46 -17.91
CA GLN A 78 13.64 10.95 -19.26
C GLN A 78 12.34 11.77 -19.35
N ALA A 79 11.48 11.70 -18.33
CA ALA A 79 10.18 12.36 -18.33
C ALA A 79 10.32 13.89 -18.29
N ASN A 80 9.43 14.58 -19.00
CA ASN A 80 9.23 16.01 -18.82
C ASN A 80 8.06 16.23 -17.86
N MET A 81 8.34 16.75 -16.66
CA MET A 81 7.34 17.03 -15.61
C MET A 81 6.51 15.79 -15.20
N PRO A 82 7.15 14.73 -14.66
CA PRO A 82 6.43 13.51 -14.25
C PRO A 82 5.46 13.76 -13.08
N LEU A 83 4.37 12.98 -13.02
CA LEU A 83 3.39 13.03 -11.94
C LEU A 83 3.56 11.85 -10.98
N VAL A 84 3.73 12.16 -9.69
CA VAL A 84 3.63 11.21 -8.58
C VAL A 84 2.23 11.34 -7.97
N TYR A 85 1.39 10.33 -8.18
CA TYR A 85 -0.03 10.36 -7.80
C TYR A 85 -0.42 9.25 -6.81
N GLY A 86 -1.42 9.51 -5.96
CA GLY A 86 -2.09 8.52 -5.12
C GLY A 86 -1.84 8.80 -3.64
N LEU A 87 -0.82 8.17 -3.06
CA LEU A 87 -0.21 8.45 -1.75
C LEU A 87 -1.07 8.35 -0.47
N SER A 88 -2.40 8.28 -0.52
CA SER A 88 -3.22 8.37 0.72
C SER A 88 -3.30 7.08 1.55
N ASN A 89 -2.88 5.93 1.01
CA ASN A 89 -2.92 4.63 1.70
C ASN A 89 -1.53 4.03 1.93
N ILE A 90 -0.50 4.88 1.95
CA ILE A 90 0.86 4.53 2.33
C ILE A 90 1.26 5.28 3.61
N THR A 91 2.35 4.89 4.24
CA THR A 91 2.81 5.55 5.47
C THR A 91 3.40 6.94 5.17
N CYS A 92 3.48 7.79 6.19
CA CYS A 92 4.10 9.11 6.08
C CYS A 92 5.58 9.04 5.66
N GLU A 93 6.30 7.99 6.05
CA GLU A 93 7.68 7.75 5.62
C GLU A 93 7.75 7.52 4.11
N ALA A 94 6.82 6.74 3.55
CA ALA A 94 6.73 6.51 2.12
C ALA A 94 6.31 7.79 1.36
N GLN A 95 5.39 8.58 1.90
CA GLN A 95 5.03 9.89 1.34
C GLN A 95 6.22 10.85 1.31
N ARG A 96 7.03 10.90 2.38
CA ARG A 96 8.24 11.73 2.43
C ARG A 96 9.22 11.35 1.33
N ASN A 97 9.43 10.06 1.10
CA ASN A 97 10.28 9.57 0.01
C ASN A 97 9.70 9.90 -1.37
N ALA A 98 8.38 9.81 -1.54
CA ALA A 98 7.70 10.18 -2.78
C ALA A 98 7.88 11.68 -3.12
N VAL A 99 7.77 12.56 -2.11
CA VAL A 99 8.04 13.99 -2.27
C VAL A 99 9.51 14.24 -2.64
N ALA A 100 10.46 13.62 -1.93
CA ALA A 100 11.88 13.76 -2.26
C ALA A 100 12.22 13.26 -3.67
N LEU A 101 11.62 12.15 -4.10
CA LEU A 101 11.74 11.65 -5.47
C LEU A 101 11.22 12.67 -6.47
N ALA A 102 10.02 13.22 -6.26
CA ALA A 102 9.43 14.22 -7.14
C ALA A 102 10.30 15.48 -7.24
N GLU A 103 10.90 15.94 -6.15
CA GLU A 103 11.87 17.05 -6.17
C GLU A 103 13.07 16.75 -7.06
N TRP A 104 13.64 15.54 -6.98
CA TRP A 104 14.81 15.14 -7.78
C TRP A 104 14.51 15.08 -9.28
N VAL A 105 13.32 14.63 -9.65
CA VAL A 105 12.93 14.46 -11.06
C VAL A 105 12.18 15.67 -11.63
N GLY A 106 12.05 16.76 -10.85
CA GLY A 106 11.30 17.96 -11.27
C GLY A 106 9.82 17.70 -11.54
N GLY A 107 9.22 16.78 -10.76
CA GLY A 107 7.86 16.32 -10.92
C GLY A 107 6.81 17.08 -10.11
N VAL A 108 5.56 16.69 -10.31
CA VAL A 108 4.39 17.17 -9.56
C VAL A 108 3.91 16.06 -8.64
N VAL A 109 3.49 16.42 -7.43
CA VAL A 109 2.88 15.48 -6.48
C VAL A 109 1.40 15.79 -6.32
N ASP A 110 0.56 14.77 -6.40
CA ASP A 110 -0.88 14.88 -6.15
C ASP A 110 -1.44 13.63 -5.44
N SER A 111 -2.60 13.76 -4.81
CA SER A 111 -3.28 12.69 -4.07
C SER A 111 -4.77 12.67 -4.41
N HIS A 112 -5.45 11.56 -4.14
CA HIS A 112 -6.90 11.52 -4.36
C HIS A 112 -7.64 12.34 -3.30
N THR A 113 -8.72 13.02 -3.69
CA THR A 113 -9.50 13.92 -2.80
C THR A 113 -10.24 13.18 -1.69
N SER A 114 -10.59 11.91 -1.90
CA SER A 114 -11.36 11.10 -0.96
C SER A 114 -11.10 9.60 -1.15
N LEU A 115 -11.23 8.84 -0.05
CA LEU A 115 -11.27 7.38 0.00
C LEU A 115 -12.71 6.85 -0.10
#